data_AF-Q5C1W6-F1
#
_entry.id   AF-Q5C1W6-F1
#
_cell.length_a   1.000
_cell.length_b   1.000
_cell.length_c   1.000
_cell.angle_alpha   90.00
_cell.angle_beta   90.00
_cell.angle_gamma   90.00
#
_symmetry.space_group_name_H-M   'P 1'
#
loop_
_entity.id
_entity.type
_entity.pdbx_description
1 polymer ?
#
loop_
_entity_poly.entity_id
_entity_poly.type
_entity_poly.pdbx_seq_one_letter_code
_entity_poly.pdbx_strand_id
1 'polypeptide(L)'
;MVLAELGRKITNALRSLGNATIINEDVLNSLLKEICTALIEADVNIRLVKQLRENVRAVIDFDEMAAGLNKRKIIQSAVFKELVHLVDPQVKAWQPARGSPNVIMLVGLQGCGKTTTATKLAYFYQRKGWKTCMICADTFRAGAFDQLKQNATKARIPFYGSYTETDPVVIARDGVQKFVEDKFEIIIVDTSGRHRQEDSLFEEMLQVSNAIEPDHVIYVLDASIGQACEAQASA
;
A
#
# COMPACT_ATOMS: atom_id res chain seq x y z
N MET A 1 -16.42 7.70 -7.62
CA MET A 1 -15.10 7.15 -7.19
C MET A 1 -14.25 6.91 -8.43
N VAL A 2 -13.02 7.42 -8.42
CA VAL A 2 -12.07 7.33 -9.55
C VAL A 2 -11.89 5.89 -10.06
N LEU A 3 -11.72 4.92 -9.16
CA LEU A 3 -11.57 3.51 -9.53
C LEU A 3 -12.82 2.89 -10.18
N ALA A 4 -14.02 3.32 -9.79
CA ALA A 4 -15.25 2.87 -10.43
C ALA A 4 -15.40 3.42 -11.85
N GLU A 5 -14.85 4.62 -12.11
CA GLU A 5 -14.80 5.19 -13.45
C GLU A 5 -13.74 4.51 -14.31
N LEU A 6 -12.53 4.29 -13.78
CA LEU A 6 -11.48 3.51 -14.42
C LEU A 6 -11.99 2.12 -14.84
N GLY A 7 -12.60 1.40 -13.89
CA GLY A 7 -13.17 0.08 -14.14
C GLY A 7 -14.24 0.08 -15.23
N ARG A 8 -15.12 1.10 -15.26
CA ARG A 8 -16.12 1.27 -16.33
C ARG A 8 -15.46 1.54 -17.68
N LYS A 9 -14.47 2.43 -17.76
CA LYS A 9 -13.76 2.76 -19.01
C LYS A 9 -13.02 1.55 -19.58
N ILE A 10 -12.27 0.82 -18.74
CA ILE A 10 -11.59 -0.41 -19.15
C ILE A 10 -12.60 -1.47 -19.60
N THR A 11 -13.70 -1.67 -18.85
CA THR A 11 -14.73 -2.65 -19.22
C THR A 11 -15.39 -2.29 -20.55
N ASN A 12 -15.67 -1.02 -20.80
CA ASN A 12 -16.25 -0.55 -22.06
C ASN A 12 -15.29 -0.73 -23.23
N ALA A 13 -14.01 -0.44 -23.05
CA ALA A 13 -12.97 -0.69 -24.04
C ALA A 13 -12.89 -2.19 -24.38
N LEU A 14 -12.88 -3.08 -23.37
CA LEU A 14 -12.88 -4.52 -23.61
C LEU A 14 -14.18 -5.04 -24.26
N ARG A 15 -15.32 -4.37 -24.03
CA ARG A 15 -16.59 -4.69 -24.70
C ARG A 15 -16.60 -4.27 -26.16
N SER A 16 -15.99 -3.14 -26.53
CA SER A 16 -15.92 -2.70 -27.92
C SER A 16 -15.16 -3.72 -28.79
N LEU A 17 -14.12 -4.35 -28.23
CA LEU A 17 -13.42 -5.50 -28.84
C LEU A 17 -14.35 -6.70 -29.09
N GLY A 18 -15.32 -6.94 -28.20
CA GLY A 18 -16.32 -8.00 -28.34
C GLY A 18 -17.29 -7.75 -29.51
N ASN A 19 -17.62 -6.48 -29.77
CA ASN A 19 -18.56 -6.08 -30.83
C ASN A 19 -17.92 -5.94 -32.21
N ALA A 20 -16.58 -5.83 -32.29
CA ALA A 20 -15.88 -5.69 -33.55
C ALA A 20 -15.94 -6.98 -34.39
N THR A 21 -16.45 -6.89 -35.62
CA THR A 21 -16.58 -8.04 -36.54
C THR A 21 -15.22 -8.63 -36.94
N ILE A 22 -14.24 -7.77 -37.20
CA ILE A 22 -12.87 -8.13 -37.57
C ILE A 22 -11.92 -7.49 -36.56
N ILE A 23 -10.95 -8.25 -36.07
CA ILE A 23 -9.93 -7.77 -35.14
C ILE A 23 -8.65 -7.52 -35.94
N ASN A 24 -8.36 -6.25 -36.19
CA ASN A 24 -7.18 -5.75 -36.90
C ASN A 24 -6.36 -4.81 -36.00
N GLU A 25 -5.26 -4.28 -36.52
CA GLU A 25 -4.40 -3.33 -35.79
C GLU A 25 -5.14 -2.06 -35.36
N ASP A 26 -6.05 -1.53 -36.19
CA ASP A 26 -6.80 -0.32 -35.85
C ASP A 26 -7.68 -0.51 -34.61
N VAL A 27 -8.37 -1.66 -34.52
CA VAL A 27 -9.17 -2.04 -33.35
C VAL A 27 -8.30 -2.17 -32.11
N LEU A 28 -7.13 -2.81 -32.21
CA LEU A 28 -6.17 -2.91 -31.12
C LEU A 28 -5.67 -1.52 -30.67
N ASN A 29 -5.33 -0.66 -31.63
CA ASN A 29 -4.82 0.68 -31.36
C ASN A 29 -5.86 1.57 -30.68
N SER A 30 -7.13 1.48 -31.10
CA SER A 30 -8.23 2.18 -30.46
C SER A 30 -8.46 1.68 -29.04
N LEU A 31 -8.48 0.35 -28.85
CA LEU A 31 -8.61 -0.28 -27.53
C LEU A 31 -7.51 0.19 -26.57
N LEU A 32 -6.25 0.08 -27.00
CA LEU A 32 -5.11 0.47 -26.19
C LEU A 32 -5.13 1.97 -25.87
N LYS A 33 -5.54 2.81 -26.83
CA LYS A 33 -5.69 4.24 -26.60
C LYS A 33 -6.73 4.53 -25.51
N GLU A 34 -7.90 3.91 -25.57
CA GLU A 34 -8.95 4.08 -24.56
C GLU A 34 -8.48 3.63 -23.16
N ILE A 35 -7.81 2.48 -23.07
CA ILE A 35 -7.26 1.98 -21.80
C ILE A 35 -6.17 2.91 -21.27
N CYS A 36 -5.24 3.35 -22.13
CA CYS A 36 -4.17 4.26 -21.73
C CYS A 36 -4.73 5.60 -21.24
N THR A 37 -5.71 6.17 -21.95
CA THR A 37 -6.39 7.40 -21.53
C THR A 37 -7.05 7.22 -20.16
N ALA A 38 -7.77 6.11 -19.96
CA ALA A 38 -8.41 5.84 -18.68
C ALA A 38 -7.41 5.71 -17.51
N LEU A 39 -6.26 5.07 -17.74
CA LEU A 39 -5.19 4.96 -16.74
C LEU A 39 -4.54 6.30 -16.43
N ILE A 40 -4.27 7.13 -17.45
CA ILE A 40 -3.70 8.47 -17.27
C ILE A 40 -4.67 9.38 -16.50
N GLU A 41 -5.96 9.35 -16.83
CA GLU A 41 -7.01 10.08 -16.11
C GLU A 41 -7.19 9.61 -14.66
N ALA A 42 -6.75 8.39 -14.34
CA ALA A 42 -6.73 7.82 -13.00
C ALA A 42 -5.38 8.06 -12.27
N ASP A 43 -4.57 9.01 -12.75
CA ASP A 43 -3.26 9.37 -12.20
C ASP A 43 -2.27 8.20 -12.15
N VAL A 44 -2.29 7.30 -13.14
CA VAL A 44 -1.25 6.26 -13.31
C VAL A 44 -0.04 6.87 -14.04
N ASN A 45 1.16 6.46 -13.64
CA ASN A 45 2.40 7.05 -14.18
C ASN A 45 2.51 6.79 -15.68
N ILE A 46 2.71 7.85 -16.46
CA ILE A 46 2.76 7.81 -17.92
C ILE A 46 3.82 6.82 -18.42
N ARG A 47 4.93 6.65 -17.69
CA ARG A 47 5.97 5.66 -18.01
C ARG A 47 5.44 4.24 -17.91
N LEU A 48 4.68 3.93 -16.85
CA LEU A 48 4.05 2.62 -16.66
C LEU A 48 2.96 2.36 -17.71
N VAL A 49 2.15 3.37 -18.06
CA VAL A 49 1.13 3.26 -19.10
C VAL A 49 1.76 3.01 -20.48
N LYS A 50 2.87 3.70 -20.78
CA LYS A 50 3.63 3.49 -22.01
C LYS A 50 4.19 2.06 -22.06
N GLN A 51 4.81 1.58 -20.98
CA GLN A 51 5.34 0.23 -20.90
C GLN A 51 4.24 -0.83 -21.10
N LEU A 52 3.09 -0.65 -20.45
CA LEU A 52 1.92 -1.53 -20.64
C LEU A 52 1.51 -1.60 -22.11
N ARG A 53 1.43 -0.45 -22.79
CA ARG A 53 1.05 -0.39 -24.21
C ARG A 53 2.05 -1.14 -25.10
N GLU A 54 3.35 -0.96 -24.84
CA GLU A 54 4.42 -1.63 -25.60
C GLU A 54 4.40 -3.14 -25.35
N ASN A 55 4.25 -3.58 -24.10
CA ASN A 55 4.17 -5.00 -23.75
C ASN A 55 2.95 -5.69 -24.38
N VAL A 56 1.77 -5.08 -24.32
CA VAL A 56 0.57 -5.68 -24.97
C VAL A 56 0.76 -5.80 -26.48
N ARG A 57 1.34 -4.78 -27.14
CA ARG A 57 1.62 -4.83 -28.58
C ARG A 57 2.61 -5.91 -28.94
N ALA A 58 3.66 -6.10 -28.15
CA ALA A 58 4.70 -7.11 -28.41
C ALA A 58 4.17 -8.55 -28.37
N VAL A 59 3.05 -8.80 -27.67
CA VAL A 59 2.41 -10.13 -27.59
C VAL A 59 1.49 -10.41 -28.80
N ILE A 60 1.16 -9.40 -29.60
CA ILE A 60 0.17 -9.51 -30.67
C ILE A 60 0.86 -9.33 -32.02
N ASP A 61 1.13 -10.44 -32.67
CA ASP A 61 1.49 -10.49 -34.09
C ASP A 61 0.26 -10.93 -34.90
N PHE A 62 -0.26 -10.04 -35.75
CA PHE A 62 -1.46 -10.33 -36.54
C PHE A 62 -1.20 -11.27 -37.71
N ASP A 63 0.05 -11.37 -38.17
CA ASP A 63 0.51 -12.16 -39.31
C ASP A 63 0.89 -13.59 -38.87
N GLU A 64 1.48 -13.75 -37.69
CA GLU A 64 1.83 -15.07 -37.13
C GLU A 64 0.66 -15.77 -36.41
N MET A 65 -0.40 -15.04 -36.04
CA MET A 65 -1.54 -15.62 -35.35
C MET A 65 -2.35 -16.57 -36.25
N ALA A 66 -2.22 -17.87 -35.99
CA ALA A 66 -2.91 -18.94 -36.71
C ALA A 66 -4.42 -18.68 -36.89
N ALA A 67 -4.91 -18.94 -38.11
CA ALA A 67 -6.33 -18.89 -38.44
C ALA A 67 -7.11 -19.89 -37.57
N GLY A 68 -7.95 -19.39 -36.68
CA GLY A 68 -8.73 -20.20 -35.72
C GLY A 68 -8.49 -19.85 -34.25
N LEU A 69 -7.41 -19.14 -33.93
CA LEU A 69 -7.21 -18.60 -32.59
C LEU A 69 -8.21 -17.47 -32.31
N ASN A 70 -8.81 -17.49 -31.11
CA ASN A 70 -9.68 -16.41 -30.67
C ASN A 70 -8.84 -15.18 -30.30
N LYS A 71 -8.50 -14.37 -31.32
CA LYS A 71 -7.70 -13.13 -31.20
C LYS A 71 -8.21 -12.23 -30.06
N ARG A 72 -9.55 -12.13 -29.88
CA ARG A 72 -10.16 -11.34 -28.80
C ARG A 72 -9.72 -11.82 -27.42
N LYS A 73 -9.77 -13.13 -27.18
CA LYS A 73 -9.37 -13.71 -25.89
C LYS A 73 -7.88 -13.50 -25.61
N ILE A 74 -7.03 -13.57 -26.63
CA ILE A 74 -5.59 -13.35 -26.47
C ILE A 74 -5.31 -11.90 -26.07
N ILE A 75 -5.91 -10.92 -26.77
CA ILE A 75 -5.80 -9.50 -26.45
C ILE A 75 -6.29 -9.21 -25.03
N GLN A 76 -7.49 -9.71 -24.66
CA GLN A 76 -8.02 -9.56 -23.31
C GLN A 76 -7.09 -10.14 -22.24
N SER A 77 -6.52 -11.33 -22.51
CA SER A 77 -5.59 -11.98 -21.59
C SER A 77 -4.28 -11.20 -21.45
N ALA A 78 -3.77 -10.65 -22.55
CA ALA A 78 -2.56 -9.82 -22.54
C ALA A 78 -2.78 -8.55 -21.73
N VAL A 79 -3.86 -7.81 -21.99
CA VAL A 79 -4.24 -6.62 -21.22
C VAL A 79 -4.40 -6.95 -19.74
N PHE A 80 -5.11 -8.02 -19.40
CA PHE A 80 -5.32 -8.41 -18.01
C PHE A 80 -3.99 -8.74 -17.30
N LYS A 81 -3.10 -9.48 -17.96
CA LYS A 81 -1.78 -9.81 -17.41
C LYS A 81 -0.96 -8.55 -17.14
N GLU A 82 -0.94 -7.60 -18.07
CA GLU A 82 -0.21 -6.33 -17.85
C GLU A 82 -0.83 -5.49 -16.73
N LEU A 83 -2.15 -5.45 -16.61
CA LEU A 83 -2.81 -4.79 -15.48
C LEU A 83 -2.48 -5.46 -14.14
N VAL A 84 -2.38 -6.80 -14.10
CA VAL A 84 -1.92 -7.54 -12.91
C VAL A 84 -0.45 -7.23 -12.62
N HIS A 85 0.40 -7.17 -13.65
CA HIS A 85 1.82 -6.88 -13.51
C HIS A 85 2.07 -5.50 -12.88
N LEU A 86 1.21 -4.51 -13.14
CA LEU A 86 1.29 -3.19 -12.51
C LEU A 86 1.09 -3.21 -10.98
N VAL A 87 0.38 -4.22 -10.43
CA VAL A 87 0.02 -4.27 -9.01
C VAL A 87 0.62 -5.45 -8.26
N ASP A 88 1.22 -6.41 -8.96
CA ASP A 88 1.89 -7.56 -8.36
C ASP A 88 3.35 -7.20 -8.02
N PRO A 89 3.69 -7.07 -6.72
CA PRO A 89 5.04 -6.71 -6.32
C PRO A 89 6.03 -7.89 -6.40
N GLN A 90 5.57 -9.09 -6.77
CA GLN A 90 6.37 -10.32 -6.87
C GLN A 90 7.11 -10.72 -5.58
N VAL A 91 6.73 -10.15 -4.45
CA VAL A 91 7.26 -10.46 -3.11
C VAL A 91 6.17 -11.08 -2.24
N LYS A 92 6.55 -12.07 -1.44
CA LYS A 92 5.64 -12.69 -0.48
C LYS A 92 5.37 -11.73 0.67
N ALA A 93 4.12 -11.73 1.15
CA ALA A 93 3.77 -11.00 2.36
C ALA A 93 4.57 -11.52 3.57
N TRP A 94 5.05 -10.60 4.40
CA TRP A 94 5.69 -10.91 5.67
C TRP A 94 4.75 -11.70 6.59
N GLN A 95 5.30 -12.62 7.38
CA GLN A 95 4.54 -13.44 8.32
C GLN A 95 5.14 -13.33 9.72
N PRO A 96 4.32 -13.05 10.76
CA PRO A 96 4.78 -13.03 12.13
C PRO A 96 5.11 -14.44 12.64
N ALA A 97 6.11 -14.53 13.51
CA ALA A 97 6.48 -15.74 14.23
C ALA A 97 5.72 -15.86 15.56
N ARG A 98 5.15 -17.03 15.83
CA ARG A 98 4.45 -17.34 17.11
C ARG A 98 5.47 -17.53 18.23
N GLY A 99 5.11 -17.13 19.44
CA GLY A 99 5.93 -17.36 20.64
C GLY A 99 7.16 -16.45 20.76
N SER A 100 7.32 -15.48 19.85
CA SER A 100 8.32 -14.42 19.91
C SER A 100 7.64 -13.05 19.72
N PRO A 101 8.24 -11.96 20.22
CA PRO A 101 7.76 -10.62 19.87
C PRO A 101 7.98 -10.36 18.39
N ASN A 102 7.00 -9.74 17.74
CA ASN A 102 7.09 -9.22 16.38
C ASN A 102 6.81 -7.72 16.43
N VAL A 103 7.85 -6.92 16.24
CA VAL A 103 7.80 -5.46 16.28
C VAL A 103 7.52 -4.93 14.89
N ILE A 104 6.38 -4.24 14.73
CA ILE A 104 5.93 -3.67 13.47
C ILE A 104 5.90 -2.15 13.60
N MET A 105 6.68 -1.45 12.78
CA MET A 105 6.72 0.01 12.77
C MET A 105 5.89 0.55 11.59
N LEU A 106 4.93 1.43 11.86
CA LEU A 106 4.15 2.09 10.81
C LEU A 106 4.75 3.45 10.49
N VAL A 107 5.06 3.68 9.21
CA VAL A 107 5.61 4.93 8.70
C VAL A 107 4.74 5.45 7.55
N GLY A 108 4.84 6.74 7.22
CA GLY A 108 4.00 7.34 6.18
C GLY A 108 3.65 8.80 6.42
N LEU A 109 3.09 9.44 5.40
CA LEU A 109 2.71 10.86 5.43
C LEU A 109 1.70 11.18 6.54
N GLN A 110 1.65 12.45 6.95
CA GLN A 110 0.57 12.92 7.80
C GLN A 110 -0.79 12.71 7.11
N GLY A 111 -1.78 12.22 7.85
CA GLY A 111 -3.13 12.02 7.33
C GLY A 111 -3.34 10.75 6.49
N CYS A 112 -2.30 9.97 6.16
CA CYS A 112 -2.45 8.74 5.35
C CYS A 112 -3.16 7.58 6.07
N GLY A 113 -3.50 7.74 7.35
CA GLY A 113 -4.27 6.77 8.11
C GLY A 113 -3.47 5.82 9.02
N LYS A 114 -2.18 6.09 9.31
CA LYS A 114 -1.33 5.25 10.19
C LYS A 114 -2.01 4.79 11.49
N THR A 115 -2.44 5.71 12.35
CA THR A 115 -3.08 5.38 13.64
C THR A 115 -4.33 4.50 13.49
N THR A 116 -5.12 4.74 12.44
CA THR A 116 -6.29 3.91 12.13
C THR A 116 -5.88 2.53 11.64
N THR A 117 -4.88 2.45 10.77
CA THR A 117 -4.32 1.19 10.26
C THR A 117 -3.68 0.38 11.38
N ALA A 118 -2.96 1.01 12.31
CA ALA A 118 -2.39 0.39 13.50
C ALA A 118 -3.45 -0.35 14.31
N THR A 119 -4.57 0.33 14.58
CA THR A 119 -5.70 -0.25 15.32
C THR A 119 -6.31 -1.42 14.56
N LYS A 120 -6.56 -1.26 13.25
CA LYS A 120 -7.12 -2.32 12.40
C LYS A 120 -6.22 -3.54 12.33
N LEU A 121 -4.91 -3.34 12.21
CA LEU A 121 -3.90 -4.40 12.13
C LEU A 121 -3.79 -5.16 13.45
N ALA A 122 -3.71 -4.44 14.57
CA ALA A 122 -3.72 -5.02 15.91
C ALA A 122 -4.98 -5.85 16.14
N TYR A 123 -6.16 -5.31 15.82
CA TYR A 123 -7.44 -6.03 15.96
C TYR A 123 -7.51 -7.26 15.04
N PHE A 124 -7.01 -7.17 13.81
CA PHE A 124 -6.95 -8.29 12.88
C PHE A 124 -6.14 -9.47 13.44
N TYR A 125 -4.96 -9.20 14.00
CA TYR A 125 -4.14 -10.23 14.64
C TYR A 125 -4.76 -10.71 15.96
N GLN A 126 -5.37 -9.83 16.74
CA GLN A 126 -6.06 -10.20 17.98
C GLN A 126 -7.18 -11.21 17.70
N ARG A 127 -7.97 -11.00 16.65
CA ARG A 127 -9.00 -11.95 16.20
C ARG A 127 -8.45 -13.31 15.75
N LYS A 128 -7.17 -13.36 15.35
CA LYS A 128 -6.44 -14.59 15.04
C LYS A 128 -5.75 -15.21 16.26
N GLY A 129 -6.07 -14.73 17.47
CA GLY A 129 -5.54 -15.26 18.73
C GLY A 129 -4.11 -14.84 19.03
N TRP A 130 -3.64 -13.72 18.48
CA TRP A 130 -2.34 -13.13 18.86
C TRP A 130 -2.51 -12.17 20.03
N LYS A 131 -1.51 -12.11 20.92
CA LYS A 131 -1.48 -11.09 21.96
C LYS A 131 -0.89 -9.80 21.39
N THR A 132 -1.75 -8.82 21.10
CA THR A 132 -1.39 -7.58 20.38
C THR A 132 -1.39 -6.36 21.28
N CYS A 133 -0.50 -5.41 21.03
CA CYS A 133 -0.49 -4.11 21.67
C CYS A 133 -0.15 -2.99 20.66
N MET A 134 -0.35 -1.74 21.11
CA MET A 134 -0.06 -0.55 20.32
C MET A 134 0.82 0.43 21.11
N ILE A 135 1.74 1.10 20.44
CA ILE A 135 2.60 2.13 21.02
C ILE A 135 2.42 3.41 20.21
N CYS A 136 2.10 4.51 20.90
CA CYS A 136 2.01 5.84 20.30
C CYS A 136 3.36 6.55 20.40
N ALA A 137 4.13 6.56 19.32
CA ALA A 137 5.37 7.32 19.17
C ALA A 137 5.18 8.61 18.35
N ASP A 138 3.94 9.06 18.17
CA ASP A 138 3.61 10.39 17.62
C ASP A 138 3.59 11.43 18.76
N THR A 139 4.74 12.07 19.01
CA THR A 139 4.89 13.14 20.02
C THR A 139 4.65 14.54 19.45
N PHE A 140 4.56 14.67 18.12
CA PHE A 140 4.44 15.95 17.44
C PHE A 140 2.99 16.45 17.39
N ARG A 141 2.04 15.54 17.10
CA ARG A 141 0.65 15.93 16.87
C ARG A 141 -0.15 15.97 18.17
N ALA A 142 -0.73 17.13 18.47
CA ALA A 142 -1.63 17.30 19.60
C ALA A 142 -2.79 16.29 19.56
N GLY A 143 -3.00 15.58 20.66
CA GLY A 143 -4.06 14.56 20.80
C GLY A 143 -3.81 13.27 20.04
N ALA A 144 -2.63 13.03 19.46
CA ALA A 144 -2.30 11.77 18.81
C ALA A 144 -2.42 10.58 19.77
N PHE A 145 -1.87 10.72 20.98
CA PHE A 145 -1.98 9.68 22.00
C PHE A 145 -3.43 9.44 22.42
N ASP A 146 -4.24 10.49 22.59
CA ASP A 146 -5.66 10.34 22.92
C ASP A 146 -6.44 9.64 21.80
N GLN A 147 -6.14 9.95 20.53
CA GLN A 147 -6.75 9.26 19.39
C GLN A 147 -6.42 7.76 19.41
N LEU A 148 -5.13 7.42 19.58
CA LEU A 148 -4.70 6.03 19.64
C LEU A 148 -5.32 5.31 20.84
N LYS A 149 -5.31 5.94 22.01
CA LYS A 149 -5.94 5.43 23.25
C LYS A 149 -7.43 5.16 23.06
N GLN A 150 -8.18 6.08 22.45
CA GLN A 150 -9.62 5.88 22.20
C GLN A 150 -9.87 4.70 21.25
N ASN A 151 -9.09 4.60 20.18
CA ASN A 151 -9.20 3.50 19.22
C ASN A 151 -8.86 2.15 19.85
N ALA A 152 -7.73 2.08 20.56
CA ALA A 152 -7.26 0.89 21.25
C ALA A 152 -8.24 0.45 22.34
N THR A 153 -8.80 1.38 23.11
CA THR A 153 -9.84 1.10 24.12
C THR A 153 -11.09 0.50 23.49
N LYS A 154 -11.59 1.07 22.38
CA LYS A 154 -12.75 0.53 21.65
C LYS A 154 -12.52 -0.89 21.15
N ALA A 155 -11.30 -1.18 20.70
CA ALA A 155 -10.90 -2.50 20.20
C ALA A 155 -10.41 -3.46 21.31
N ARG A 156 -10.34 -3.02 22.58
CA ARG A 156 -9.79 -3.77 23.72
C ARG A 156 -8.34 -4.25 23.48
N ILE A 157 -7.52 -3.34 22.98
CA ILE A 157 -6.10 -3.55 22.70
C ILE A 157 -5.29 -2.76 23.73
N PRO A 158 -4.36 -3.39 24.46
CA PRO A 158 -3.42 -2.69 25.34
C PRO A 158 -2.58 -1.66 24.56
N PHE A 159 -2.37 -0.50 25.16
CA PHE A 159 -1.64 0.61 24.52
C PHE A 159 -0.60 1.22 25.46
N TYR A 160 0.42 1.82 24.87
CA TYR A 160 1.47 2.59 25.54
C TYR A 160 1.68 3.93 24.84
N GLY A 161 2.09 4.94 25.60
CA GLY A 161 2.38 6.29 25.14
C GLY A 161 2.53 7.22 26.34
N SER A 162 2.89 8.48 26.08
CA SER A 162 3.15 9.47 27.12
C SER A 162 2.48 10.80 26.82
N TYR A 163 2.04 11.49 27.87
CA TYR A 163 1.58 12.89 27.79
C TYR A 163 2.71 13.89 28.09
N THR A 164 3.84 13.43 28.65
CA THR A 164 4.92 14.28 29.16
C THR A 164 6.25 14.04 28.48
N GLU A 165 6.48 12.83 27.99
CA GLU A 165 7.69 12.50 27.23
C GLU A 165 7.54 13.04 25.80
N THR A 166 8.57 13.76 25.36
CA THR A 166 8.59 14.40 24.04
C THR A 166 9.46 13.65 23.05
N ASP A 167 10.38 12.81 23.53
CA ASP A 167 11.26 12.00 22.69
C ASP A 167 10.55 10.70 22.23
N PRO A 168 10.24 10.56 20.93
CA PRO A 168 9.57 9.37 20.42
C PRO A 168 10.45 8.11 20.51
N VAL A 169 11.79 8.25 20.53
CA VAL A 169 12.73 7.13 20.65
C VAL A 169 12.58 6.49 22.02
N VAL A 170 12.51 7.31 23.08
CA VAL A 170 12.30 6.85 24.46
C VAL A 170 10.95 6.13 24.58
N ILE A 171 9.87 6.73 24.08
CA ILE A 171 8.53 6.13 24.15
C ILE A 171 8.47 4.80 23.40
N ALA A 172 9.04 4.74 22.21
CA ALA A 172 9.04 3.53 21.40
C ALA A 172 9.84 2.41 22.07
N ARG A 173 11.07 2.68 22.51
CA ARG A 173 11.94 1.71 23.19
C ARG A 173 11.30 1.17 24.46
N ASP A 174 10.86 2.06 25.35
CA ASP A 174 10.32 1.66 26.65
C ASP A 174 8.98 0.92 26.49
N GLY A 175 8.16 1.34 25.51
CA GLY A 175 6.92 0.65 25.16
C GLY A 175 7.15 -0.75 24.61
N VAL A 176 8.13 -0.92 23.71
CA VAL A 176 8.49 -2.23 23.16
C VAL A 176 9.02 -3.13 24.28
N GLN A 177 9.96 -2.64 25.08
CA GLN A 177 10.52 -3.40 26.21
C GLN A 177 9.41 -3.89 27.16
N LYS A 178 8.51 -2.99 27.58
CA LYS A 178 7.38 -3.33 28.45
C LYS A 178 6.55 -4.47 27.88
N PHE A 179 6.19 -4.39 26.59
CA PHE A 179 5.32 -5.39 25.99
C PHE A 179 6.02 -6.70 25.66
N VAL A 180 7.34 -6.67 25.41
CA VAL A 180 8.17 -7.89 25.33
C VAL A 180 8.18 -8.61 26.69
N GLU A 181 8.42 -7.88 27.79
CA GLU A 181 8.40 -8.43 29.15
C GLU A 181 7.02 -9.02 29.51
N ASP A 182 5.95 -8.34 29.10
CA ASP A 182 4.57 -8.81 29.26
C ASP A 182 4.17 -9.92 28.27
N LYS A 183 5.12 -10.45 27.46
CA LYS A 183 4.93 -11.55 26.51
C LYS A 183 3.89 -11.27 25.41
N PHE A 184 3.83 -10.04 24.92
CA PHE A 184 3.06 -9.72 23.71
C PHE A 184 3.81 -10.22 22.47
N GLU A 185 3.03 -10.68 21.48
CA GLU A 185 3.58 -11.26 20.26
C GLU A 185 3.52 -10.29 19.08
N ILE A 186 2.56 -9.36 19.03
CA ILE A 186 2.44 -8.35 17.97
C ILE A 186 2.49 -6.97 18.61
N ILE A 187 3.58 -6.25 18.37
CA ILE A 187 3.85 -4.94 18.94
C ILE A 187 3.83 -3.92 17.82
N ILE A 188 2.80 -3.10 17.73
CA ILE A 188 2.64 -2.12 16.63
C ILE A 188 3.01 -0.73 17.13
N VAL A 189 4.04 -0.14 16.52
CA VAL A 189 4.51 1.22 16.79
C VAL A 189 3.94 2.18 15.75
N ASP A 190 3.09 3.11 16.22
CA ASP A 190 2.51 4.18 15.41
C ASP A 190 3.38 5.44 15.53
N THR A 191 4.06 5.83 14.44
CA THR A 191 4.91 7.01 14.41
C THR A 191 4.13 8.26 14.00
N SER A 192 4.70 9.43 14.24
CA SER A 192 4.23 10.68 13.63
C SER A 192 4.22 10.60 12.10
N GLY A 193 3.34 11.38 11.47
CA GLY A 193 3.34 11.55 10.02
C GLY A 193 4.33 12.60 9.59
N ARG A 194 5.12 12.30 8.55
CA ARG A 194 6.26 13.13 8.15
C ARG A 194 6.13 13.48 6.67
N HIS A 195 6.44 14.72 6.29
CA HIS A 195 6.49 15.14 4.89
C HIS A 195 7.94 15.06 4.40
N ARG A 196 8.16 14.68 3.12
CA ARG A 196 9.50 14.51 2.50
C ARG A 196 10.45 15.71 2.65
N GLN A 197 9.93 16.91 2.92
CA GLN A 197 10.72 18.15 2.94
C GLN A 197 11.41 18.42 4.29
N GLU A 198 11.31 17.50 5.25
CA GLU A 198 11.89 17.68 6.59
C GLU A 198 12.93 16.60 6.90
N ASP A 199 14.19 16.87 6.56
CA ASP A 199 15.33 15.96 6.77
C ASP A 199 15.48 15.55 8.25
N SER A 200 15.25 16.50 9.17
CA SER A 200 15.29 16.26 10.62
C SER A 200 14.26 15.22 11.07
N LEU A 201 13.10 15.15 10.40
CA LEU A 201 12.08 14.18 10.72
C LEU A 201 12.44 12.78 10.20
N PHE A 202 13.16 12.65 9.10
CA PHE A 202 13.67 11.34 8.63
C PHE A 202 14.73 10.78 9.58
N GLU A 203 15.62 11.63 10.08
CA GLU A 203 16.62 11.23 11.08
C GLU A 203 15.97 10.70 12.35
N GLU A 204 14.94 11.38 12.87
CA GLU A 204 14.22 10.91 14.06
C GLU A 204 13.52 9.55 13.80
N MET A 205 12.95 9.35 12.61
CA MET A 205 12.37 8.05 12.24
C MET A 205 13.43 6.93 12.21
N LEU A 206 14.62 7.21 11.66
CA LEU A 206 15.73 6.27 11.69
C LEU A 206 16.21 5.99 13.12
N GLN A 207 16.26 7.00 13.99
CA GLN A 207 16.60 6.83 15.40
C GLN A 207 15.59 5.92 16.12
N VAL A 208 14.29 6.13 15.89
CA VAL A 208 13.23 5.25 16.44
C VAL A 208 13.42 3.82 15.93
N SER A 209 13.61 3.64 14.63
CA SER A 209 13.83 2.32 14.02
C SER A 209 15.06 1.61 14.59
N ASN A 210 16.18 2.33 14.77
CA ASN A 210 17.40 1.77 15.34
C ASN A 210 17.24 1.40 16.82
N ALA A 211 16.41 2.12 17.56
CA ALA A 211 16.19 1.84 18.99
C ALA A 211 15.27 0.65 19.26
N ILE A 212 14.34 0.35 18.34
CA ILE A 212 13.36 -0.74 18.51
C ILE A 212 13.62 -1.96 17.63
N GLU A 213 14.52 -1.86 16.64
CA GLU A 213 14.89 -2.91 15.70
C GLU A 213 13.67 -3.66 15.13
N PRO A 214 12.78 -3.00 14.36
CA PRO A 214 11.51 -3.59 13.96
C PRO A 214 11.72 -4.76 12.98
N ASP A 215 11.02 -5.88 13.22
CA ASP A 215 10.98 -7.04 12.31
C ASP A 215 10.34 -6.69 10.96
N HIS A 216 9.43 -5.72 10.96
CA HIS A 216 8.75 -5.26 9.77
C HIS A 216 8.39 -3.77 9.83
N VAL A 217 8.66 -3.06 8.73
CA VAL A 217 8.27 -1.67 8.56
C VAL A 217 7.17 -1.60 7.50
N ILE A 218 6.04 -1.00 7.83
CA ILE A 218 4.91 -0.84 6.91
C ILE A 218 4.77 0.63 6.55
N TYR A 219 4.94 0.92 5.26
CA TYR A 219 4.65 2.24 4.70
C TYR A 219 3.15 2.37 4.39
N VAL A 220 2.46 3.22 5.14
CA VAL A 220 1.04 3.50 4.97
C VAL A 220 0.88 4.67 4.00
N LEU A 221 0.14 4.42 2.92
CA LEU A 221 -0.12 5.36 1.85
C LEU A 221 -1.62 5.61 1.67
N ASP A 222 -1.96 6.85 1.36
CA ASP A 222 -3.30 7.19 0.86
C ASP A 222 -3.39 6.79 -0.62
N ALA A 223 -4.44 6.05 -0.99
CA ALA A 223 -4.67 5.64 -2.38
C ALA A 223 -4.93 6.81 -3.34
N SER A 224 -5.21 8.01 -2.82
CA SER A 224 -5.46 9.24 -3.60
C SER A 224 -4.23 10.09 -3.88
N ILE A 225 -3.03 9.70 -3.40
CA ILE A 225 -1.80 10.49 -3.52
C ILE A 225 -1.31 10.68 -4.98
N GLY A 226 -1.80 9.86 -5.91
CA GLY A 226 -1.46 9.92 -7.33
C GLY A 226 0.05 9.77 -7.58
N GLN A 227 0.57 10.61 -8.48
CA GLN A 227 1.97 10.54 -8.93
C GLN A 227 3.02 10.85 -7.85
N ALA A 228 2.64 11.54 -6.77
CA ALA A 228 3.58 11.83 -5.68
C ALA A 228 4.00 10.56 -4.92
N CYS A 229 3.26 9.45 -5.07
CA CYS A 229 3.54 8.15 -4.45
C CYS A 229 5.00 7.70 -4.65
N GLU A 230 5.49 7.73 -5.89
CA GLU A 230 6.82 7.20 -6.24
C GLU A 230 7.94 7.94 -5.50
N ALA A 231 7.87 9.27 -5.52
CA ALA A 231 8.83 10.12 -4.83
C ALA A 231 8.75 9.94 -3.30
N GLN A 232 7.56 9.74 -2.74
CA GLN A 232 7.38 9.60 -1.29
C GLN A 232 7.78 8.21 -0.79
N ALA A 233 7.58 7.16 -1.59
CA ALA A 233 7.96 5.79 -1.25
C ALA A 233 9.47 5.53 -1.40
N SER A 234 10.15 6.27 -2.28
CA SER A 234 11.59 6.11 -2.53
C SER A 234 12.49 6.90 -1.57
N ALA A 235 11.89 7.79 -0.78
CA ALA A 235 12.59 8.62 0.21
C ALA A 235 12.73 7.85 1.53
#